data_AF-A0A6C0JGI3-F1
#
_entry.id   AF-A0A6C0JGI3-F1
#
_cell.length_a   1.000
_cell.length_b   1.000
_cell.length_c   1.000
_cell.angle_alpha   90.00
_cell.angle_beta   90.00
_cell.angle_gamma   90.00
#
_symmetry.space_group_name_H-M   'P 1'
#
loop_
_entity.id
_entity.type
_entity.pdbx_description
1 polymer ?
#
loop_
_entity_poly.entity_id
_entity_poly.type
_entity_poly.pdbx_seq_one_letter_code
_entity_poly.pdbx_strand_id
1 'polypeptide(L)'
;MSVPSELSESVSKLVDLTKQLSEAKSDIKILNQEEKRLKESVKKHMISQGIDTINLRKGKISIRKSVRKSGINKDAIKDGLLKFFGGDEAKVEGALNAIQDGLKTKESTSISLTGIKDKPPKEDK
;
A
#
# COMPACT_ATOMS: atom_id res chain seq x y z
N MET A 1 -40.54 5.68 -14.46
CA MET A 1 -40.47 6.28 -13.11
C MET A 1 -39.38 7.33 -13.16
N SER A 2 -39.73 8.61 -13.02
CA SER A 2 -38.74 9.70 -13.05
C SER A 2 -38.00 9.69 -11.73
N VAL A 3 -36.68 9.55 -11.78
CA VAL A 3 -35.81 9.81 -10.63
C VAL A 3 -36.09 11.26 -10.17
N PRO A 4 -36.25 11.54 -8.87
CA PRO A 4 -36.37 12.92 -8.40
C PRO A 4 -35.19 13.72 -8.93
N SER A 5 -35.43 14.87 -9.58
CA SER A 5 -34.38 15.66 -10.24
C SER A 5 -33.20 15.95 -9.32
N GLU A 6 -33.48 16.15 -8.03
CA GLU A 6 -32.53 16.38 -6.95
C GLU A 6 -31.57 15.20 -6.70
N LEU A 7 -32.09 13.96 -6.82
CA LEU A 7 -31.26 12.76 -6.74
C LEU A 7 -30.37 12.63 -7.98
N SER A 8 -30.90 12.92 -9.17
CA SER A 8 -30.11 12.87 -10.41
C SER A 8 -28.97 13.89 -10.40
N GLU A 9 -29.22 15.11 -9.94
CA GLU A 9 -28.18 16.13 -9.79
C GLU A 9 -27.13 15.76 -8.74
N SER A 10 -27.55 15.19 -7.60
CA SER A 10 -26.63 14.74 -6.55
C SER A 10 -25.74 13.60 -7.02
N VAL A 11 -26.29 12.67 -7.82
CA VAL A 11 -25.53 11.56 -8.43
C VAL A 11 -24.53 12.10 -9.46
N SER A 12 -24.92 13.04 -10.34
CA SER A 12 -24.00 13.67 -11.29
C SER A 12 -22.84 14.38 -10.59
N LYS A 13 -23.13 15.19 -9.56
CA LYS A 13 -22.09 15.86 -8.75
C LYS A 13 -21.16 14.86 -8.07
N LEU A 14 -21.68 13.75 -7.57
CA LEU A 14 -20.86 12.70 -6.95
C LEU A 14 -19.93 12.03 -7.97
N VAL A 15 -20.41 11.77 -9.19
CA VAL A 15 -19.58 11.19 -10.26
C VAL A 15 -18.46 12.15 -10.66
N ASP A 16 -18.75 13.43 -10.86
CA ASP A 16 -17.76 14.44 -11.24
C ASP A 16 -16.70 14.63 -10.15
N LEU A 17 -17.13 14.70 -8.88
CA LEU A 17 -16.21 14.76 -7.74
C LEU A 17 -15.33 13.51 -7.69
N THR A 18 -15.88 12.34 -7.99
CA THR A 18 -15.11 11.08 -7.99
C THR A 18 -14.08 11.05 -9.12
N LYS A 19 -14.40 11.59 -10.31
CA LYS A 19 -13.43 11.75 -11.42
C LYS A 19 -12.26 12.63 -10.99
N GLN A 20 -12.53 13.82 -10.47
CA GLN A 20 -11.51 14.75 -9.99
C GLN A 20 -10.62 14.13 -8.90
N LEU A 21 -11.23 13.40 -7.96
CA LEU A 21 -10.47 12.69 -6.92
C LEU A 21 -9.59 11.57 -7.49
N SER A 22 -10.05 10.87 -8.53
CA SER A 22 -9.26 9.81 -9.18
C SER A 22 -8.04 10.38 -9.89
N GLU A 23 -8.20 11.49 -10.60
CA GLU A 23 -7.11 12.20 -11.30
C GLU A 23 -6.09 12.73 -10.29
N ALA A 24 -6.54 13.47 -9.26
CA ALA A 24 -5.66 13.99 -8.22
C ALA A 24 -4.92 12.86 -7.48
N LYS A 25 -5.56 11.72 -7.23
CA LYS A 25 -4.90 10.54 -6.64
C LYS A 25 -3.82 9.95 -7.54
N SER A 26 -3.99 10.00 -8.86
CA SER A 26 -2.97 9.57 -9.83
C SER A 26 -1.75 10.47 -9.74
N ASP A 27 -1.94 11.79 -9.70
CA ASP A 27 -0.83 12.74 -9.60
C ASP A 27 -0.11 12.63 -8.25
N ILE A 28 -0.87 12.51 -7.16
CA ILE A 28 -0.33 12.25 -5.81
C ILE A 28 0.50 10.96 -5.80
N LYS A 29 0.07 9.92 -6.53
CA LYS A 29 0.81 8.67 -6.63
C LYS A 29 2.16 8.86 -7.30
N ILE A 30 2.22 9.62 -8.40
CA ILE A 30 3.48 9.93 -9.10
C ILE A 30 4.40 10.73 -8.17
N LEU A 31 3.88 11.77 -7.51
CA LEU A 31 4.64 12.57 -6.55
C LEU A 31 5.19 11.72 -5.40
N ASN A 32 4.40 10.81 -4.84
CA ASN A 32 4.85 9.89 -3.79
C ASN A 32 5.95 8.93 -4.26
N GLN A 33 5.87 8.45 -5.50
CA GLN A 33 6.91 7.59 -6.07
C GLN A 33 8.24 8.35 -6.23
N GLU A 34 8.18 9.56 -6.77
CA GLU A 34 9.35 10.42 -6.92
C GLU A 34 9.94 10.84 -5.57
N GLU A 35 9.09 11.18 -4.59
CA GLU A 35 9.53 11.49 -3.23
C GLU A 35 10.27 10.31 -2.59
N LYS A 36 9.75 9.09 -2.76
CA LYS A 36 10.40 7.86 -2.28
C LYS A 36 11.77 7.65 -2.95
N ARG A 37 11.82 7.80 -4.28
CA ARG A 37 13.07 7.68 -5.07
C ARG A 37 14.13 8.67 -4.60
N LEU A 38 13.74 9.93 -4.38
CA LEU A 38 14.63 10.97 -3.88
C LEU A 38 15.09 10.70 -2.44
N LYS A 39 14.19 10.27 -1.55
CA LYS A 39 14.55 9.87 -0.16
C LYS A 39 15.57 8.75 -0.14
N GLU A 40 15.43 7.74 -0.99
CA GLU A 40 16.40 6.65 -1.11
C GLU A 40 17.76 7.12 -1.62
N SER A 41 17.76 7.99 -2.65
CA SER A 41 18.98 8.62 -3.15
C SER A 41 19.68 9.42 -2.06
N VAL A 42 18.98 10.33 -1.37
CA VAL A 42 19.52 11.13 -0.26
C VAL A 42 20.06 10.23 0.85
N LYS A 43 19.31 9.18 1.22
CA LYS A 43 19.74 8.21 2.23
C LYS A 43 21.06 7.53 1.84
N LYS A 44 21.21 7.11 0.58
CA LYS A 44 22.43 6.47 0.06
C LYS A 44 23.62 7.43 0.15
N HIS A 45 23.44 8.69 -0.26
CA HIS A 45 24.49 9.70 -0.20
C HIS A 45 24.91 10.00 1.25
N MET A 46 23.95 10.22 2.14
CA MET A 46 24.21 10.45 3.56
C MET A 46 24.97 9.28 4.22
N ILE A 47 24.62 8.02 3.91
CA ILE A 47 25.36 6.84 4.42
C ILE A 47 26.77 6.80 3.84
N SER A 48 26.93 7.02 2.53
CA SER A 48 28.24 6.97 1.86
C SER A 48 29.23 8.03 2.38
N GLN A 49 28.71 9.18 2.81
CA GLN A 49 29.48 10.29 3.35
C GLN A 49 29.59 10.27 4.89
N GLY A 50 28.95 9.30 5.56
CA GLY A 50 28.94 9.23 7.02
C GLY A 50 28.21 10.39 7.71
N ILE A 51 27.24 11.00 7.04
CA ILE A 51 26.48 12.14 7.56
C ILE A 51 25.18 11.65 8.21
N ASP A 52 25.05 11.84 9.52
CA ASP A 52 23.83 11.45 10.25
C ASP A 52 22.73 12.50 10.19
N THR A 53 23.07 13.80 10.05
CA THR A 53 22.09 14.91 10.04
C THR A 53 22.51 16.03 9.10
N ILE A 54 21.55 16.52 8.31
CA ILE A 54 21.66 17.72 7.46
C ILE A 54 20.66 18.76 7.96
N ASN A 55 21.15 19.95 8.30
CA ASN A 55 20.28 21.08 8.67
C ASN A 55 19.89 21.87 7.41
N LEU A 56 18.60 22.20 7.31
CA LEU A 56 18.04 23.00 6.24
C LEU A 56 17.63 24.36 6.79
N ARG A 57 17.44 25.36 5.91
CA ARG A 57 16.95 26.69 6.29
C ARG A 57 15.62 26.64 7.07
N LYS A 58 14.79 25.63 6.80
CA LYS A 58 13.57 25.30 7.55
C LYS A 58 13.46 23.79 7.78
N GLY A 59 14.22 23.27 8.75
CA GLY A 59 14.09 21.88 9.23
C GLY A 59 15.41 21.12 9.25
N LYS A 60 15.33 19.80 9.40
CA LYS A 60 16.48 18.91 9.37
C LYS A 60 16.13 17.56 8.77
N ILE A 61 17.09 16.94 8.10
CA ILE A 61 17.02 15.55 7.65
C ILE A 61 17.99 14.75 8.52
N SER A 62 17.50 13.72 9.21
CA SER A 62 18.35 12.85 10.03
C SER A 62 18.16 11.39 9.65
N ILE A 63 19.26 10.65 9.51
CA ILE A 63 19.22 9.19 9.43
C ILE A 63 19.30 8.63 10.85
N ARG A 64 18.35 7.77 11.19
CA ARG A 64 18.42 6.96 12.40
C ARG A 64 18.53 5.49 12.01
N LYS A 65 19.62 4.85 12.42
CA LYS A 65 19.75 3.39 12.32
C LYS A 65 18.95 2.76 13.47
N SER A 66 17.79 2.20 13.18
CA SER A 66 17.05 1.38 14.14
C SER A 66 17.25 -0.08 13.77
N VAL A 67 17.91 -0.83 14.65
CA VAL A 67 17.98 -2.29 14.56
C VAL A 67 16.77 -2.83 15.32
N ARG A 68 15.78 -3.32 14.59
CA ARG A 68 14.61 -4.00 15.16
C ARG A 68 14.55 -5.38 14.55
N LYS A 69 14.08 -6.37 15.34
CA LYS A 69 13.70 -7.67 14.78
C LYS A 69 12.60 -7.44 13.75
N SER A 70 12.68 -8.09 12.59
CA SER A 70 11.60 -8.05 11.61
C SER A 70 10.31 -8.56 12.24
N GLY A 71 9.16 -8.05 11.76
CA GLY A 71 7.87 -8.58 12.17
C GLY A 71 7.75 -10.06 11.83
N ILE A 72 6.91 -10.79 12.58
CA ILE A 72 6.61 -12.19 12.29
C ILE A 72 5.83 -12.23 10.97
N ASN A 73 6.43 -12.80 9.93
CA ASN A 73 5.81 -13.05 8.63
C ASN A 73 5.69 -14.57 8.37
N LYS A 74 4.98 -14.97 7.31
CA LYS A 74 4.75 -16.40 7.02
C LYS A 74 6.06 -17.19 6.88
N ASP A 75 7.08 -16.58 6.27
CA ASP A 75 8.40 -17.21 6.11
C ASP A 75 9.11 -17.39 7.44
N ALA A 76 9.09 -16.39 8.33
CA ALA A 76 9.66 -16.49 9.67
C ALA A 76 8.96 -17.54 10.54
N ILE A 77 7.64 -17.70 10.38
CA ILE A 77 6.88 -18.78 11.03
C ILE A 77 7.30 -20.13 10.44
N LYS A 78 7.35 -20.27 9.11
CA LYS A 78 7.73 -21.52 8.44
C LYS A 78 9.15 -21.95 8.82
N ASP A 79 10.12 -21.05 8.75
CA ASP A 79 11.52 -21.31 9.14
C ASP A 79 11.65 -21.65 10.63
N GLY A 80 10.88 -20.96 11.48
CA GLY A 80 10.82 -21.23 12.92
C GLY A 80 10.27 -22.62 13.22
N LEU A 81 9.15 -23.00 12.58
CA LEU A 81 8.54 -24.32 12.70
C LEU A 81 9.46 -25.40 12.13
N LEU A 82 10.12 -25.15 10.98
CA LEU A 82 11.04 -26.10 10.37
C LEU A 82 12.23 -26.42 11.29
N LYS A 83 12.80 -25.39 11.92
CA LYS A 83 13.84 -25.58 12.94
C LYS A 83 13.31 -26.30 14.18
N PHE A 84 12.11 -25.96 14.64
CA PHE A 84 11.49 -26.55 15.83
C PHE A 84 11.16 -28.04 15.64
N PHE A 85 10.69 -28.42 14.46
CA PHE A 85 10.39 -29.81 14.09
C PHE A 85 11.58 -30.55 13.47
N GLY A 86 12.79 -29.97 13.49
CA GLY A 86 14.01 -30.64 13.03
C GLY A 86 14.06 -30.97 11.53
N GLY A 87 13.36 -30.20 10.69
CA GLY A 87 13.30 -30.41 9.24
C GLY A 87 12.09 -31.23 8.75
N ASP A 88 11.18 -31.61 9.64
CA ASP A 88 9.96 -32.36 9.27
C ASP A 88 8.92 -31.44 8.61
N GLU A 89 8.95 -31.38 7.28
CA GLU A 89 8.08 -30.52 6.47
C GLU A 89 6.58 -30.82 6.65
N ALA A 90 6.21 -32.09 6.92
CA ALA A 90 4.81 -32.48 7.10
C ALA A 90 4.21 -31.89 8.39
N LYS A 91 4.99 -31.83 9.47
CA LYS A 91 4.57 -31.19 10.73
C LYS A 91 4.51 -29.66 10.60
N VAL A 92 5.43 -29.07 9.83
CA VAL A 92 5.42 -27.62 9.54
C VAL A 92 4.18 -27.22 8.79
N GLU A 93 3.80 -27.99 7.77
CA GLU A 93 2.60 -27.73 6.96
C GLU A 93 1.32 -27.92 7.78
N GLY A 94 1.24 -28.96 8.60
CA GLY A 94 0.13 -29.17 9.53
C GLY A 94 -0.02 -28.03 10.54
N ALA A 95 1.08 -27.54 11.11
CA ALA A 95 1.08 -26.41 12.02
C ALA A 95 0.70 -25.09 11.32
N LEU A 96 1.17 -24.85 10.09
CA LEU A 96 0.78 -23.70 9.28
C LEU A 96 -0.72 -23.67 8.99
N ASN A 97 -1.29 -24.83 8.64
CA ASN A 97 -2.72 -24.96 8.37
C ASN A 97 -3.55 -24.73 9.64
N ALA A 98 -3.16 -25.30 10.78
CA ALA A 98 -3.84 -25.06 12.06
C ALA A 98 -3.83 -23.58 12.49
N ILE A 99 -2.72 -22.87 12.24
CA ILE A 99 -2.62 -21.43 12.49
C ILE A 99 -3.58 -20.66 11.56
N GLN A 100 -3.62 -21.03 10.28
CA GLN A 100 -4.47 -20.39 9.29
C GLN A 100 -5.97 -20.61 9.57
N ASP A 101 -6.35 -21.81 9.97
CA ASP A 101 -7.72 -22.18 10.34
C ASP A 101 -8.17 -21.48 11.65
N GLY A 102 -7.23 -21.14 12.52
CA GLY A 102 -7.48 -20.36 13.74
C GLY A 102 -7.67 -18.86 13.53
N LEU A 103 -7.41 -18.33 12.32
CA LEU A 103 -7.57 -16.90 12.05
C LEU A 103 -9.06 -16.56 11.90
N LYS A 104 -9.56 -15.68 12.78
CA LYS A 104 -10.93 -15.16 12.69
C LYS A 104 -11.10 -14.35 11.40
N THR A 105 -12.05 -14.76 10.57
CA THR A 105 -12.51 -13.95 9.43
C THR A 105 -13.10 -12.64 9.95
N LYS A 106 -12.50 -11.53 9.56
CA LYS A 106 -13.04 -10.19 9.82
C LYS A 106 -13.75 -9.73 8.56
N GLU A 107 -15.08 -9.73 8.59
CA GLU A 107 -15.87 -9.17 7.50
C GLU A 107 -15.72 -7.64 7.50
N SER A 108 -15.32 -7.11 6.35
CA SER A 108 -15.24 -5.67 6.12
C SER A 108 -16.05 -5.36 4.88
N THR A 109 -17.19 -4.70 5.06
CA THR A 109 -18.00 -4.18 3.96
C THR A 109 -17.28 -2.97 3.36
N SER A 110 -16.80 -3.08 2.12
CA SER A 110 -16.23 -1.95 1.39
C SER A 110 -17.15 -1.59 0.21
N ILE A 111 -17.41 -0.29 0.04
CA ILE A 111 -18.09 0.24 -1.15
C ILE A 111 -17.03 0.41 -2.25
N SER A 112 -17.21 -0.28 -3.38
CA SER A 112 -16.37 -0.14 -4.57
C SER A 112 -17.15 0.57 -5.70
N LEU A 113 -16.73 1.78 -6.08
CA LEU A 113 -17.14 2.39 -7.35
C LEU A 113 -16.23 1.85 -8.46
N THR A 114 -16.79 1.07 -9.39
CA THR A 114 -16.10 0.54 -10.57
C THR A 114 -16.67 1.17 -11.84
N GLY A 115 -15.86 1.35 -12.89
CA GLY A 115 -16.34 1.76 -14.22
C GLY A 115 -16.26 3.24 -14.60
N ILE A 116 -15.63 4.12 -13.79
CA ILE A 116 -15.46 5.55 -14.13
C ILE A 116 -14.23 5.79 -15.02
N LYS A 117 -14.02 4.93 -16.03
CA LYS A 117 -13.06 5.22 -17.10
C LYS A 117 -13.85 5.56 -18.33
N ASP A 118 -13.68 6.79 -18.83
CA ASP A 118 -14.16 7.15 -20.15
C ASP A 118 -13.56 6.16 -21.16
N LYS A 119 -14.44 5.61 -22.00
CA LYS A 119 -14.08 4.71 -23.10
C LYS A 119 -13.08 5.49 -23.97
N PRO A 120 -11.88 4.95 -24.26
CA PRO A 120 -10.99 5.62 -25.22
C PRO A 120 -11.76 5.80 -26.53
N PRO A 121 -11.64 6.97 -27.19
CA PRO A 121 -12.30 7.21 -28.46
C PRO A 121 -11.90 6.08 -29.41
N LYS A 122 -12.91 5.39 -29.96
CA LYS A 122 -12.67 4.50 -31.10
C LYS A 122 -12.16 5.39 -32.22
N GLU A 123 -10.89 5.22 -32.60
CA GLU A 123 -10.44 5.60 -33.93
C GLU A 123 -11.25 4.73 -34.90
N ASP A 124 -12.27 5.33 -35.52
CA ASP A 124 -12.93 4.75 -36.68
C ASP A 124 -11.88 4.67 -37.81
N LYS A 125 -11.69 3.45 -38.29
CA LYS A 125 -10.82 3.11 -39.42
C LYS A 125 -11.35 3.66 -40.73
#